data_AF-A0A520M7D8-F1
#
_entry.id   AF-A0A520M7D8-F1
#
_cell.length_a   1.000
_cell.length_b   1.000
_cell.length_c   1.000
_cell.angle_alpha   90.00
_cell.angle_beta   90.00
_cell.angle_gamma   90.00
#
_symmetry.space_group_name_H-M   'P 1'
#
loop_
_entity.id
_entity.type
_entity.pdbx_description
1 polymer ?
#
loop_
_entity_poly.entity_id
_entity_poly.type
_entity_poly.pdbx_seq_one_letter_code
_entity_poly.pdbx_strand_id
1 'polypeptide(L)' 'WAIKDKWKLLLTYDGEVNRYKSTHPRTEKRPQLFDLSSDPHEKTNLAKDNPKKVAELVKEIDSWYPIKERKTLTSFE' A
#
# COMPACT_ATOMS: atom_id res chain seq x y z
N TRP A 1 -0.34 -6.56 -1.96
CA TRP A 1 0.73 -5.59 -2.19
C TRP A 1 1.40 -5.94 -3.50
N ALA A 2 2.12 -5.01 -4.11
CA ALA A 2 2.88 -5.25 -5.35
C ALA A 2 4.27 -4.63 -5.25
N ILE A 3 5.26 -5.27 -5.88
CA ILE A 3 6.60 -4.72 -6.08
C ILE A 3 6.86 -4.72 -7.58
N LYS A 4 7.28 -3.57 -8.11
CA LYS A 4 7.71 -3.41 -9.50
C LYS A 4 8.96 -2.56 -9.54
N ASP A 5 10.04 -3.12 -10.08
CA ASP A 5 11.37 -2.53 -10.10
C ASP A 5 11.79 -2.10 -8.68
N LYS A 6 11.97 -0.80 -8.45
CA LYS A 6 12.30 -0.21 -7.16
C LYS A 6 11.10 0.14 -6.29
N TRP A 7 9.88 0.07 -6.82
CA TRP A 7 8.69 0.56 -6.13
C TRP A 7 7.97 -0.57 -5.41
N LYS A 8 7.63 -0.33 -4.14
CA LYS A 8 6.77 -1.21 -3.34
C LYS A 8 5.50 -0.47 -2.95
N LEU A 9 4.35 -1.03 -3.32
CA LEU A 9 3.04 -0.54 -2.91
C LEU A 9 2.42 -1.49 -1.87
N LEU A 10 2.15 -0.94 -0.69
CA LEU A 10 1.34 -1.57 0.34
C LEU A 10 -0.06 -0.94 0.35
N LEU A 11 -1.07 -1.81 0.25
CA LEU A 11 -2.47 -1.44 0.47
C LEU A 11 -2.90 -2.00 1.82
N THR A 12 -3.34 -1.14 2.73
CA THR A 12 -3.83 -1.57 4.04
C THR A 12 -5.30 -1.97 3.91
N TYR A 13 -5.55 -3.28 4.01
CA TYR A 13 -6.92 -3.82 4.13
C TYR A 13 -7.45 -3.58 5.55
N ASP A 14 -8.75 -3.32 5.64
CA ASP A 14 -9.48 -3.05 6.89
C ASP A 14 -9.65 -4.26 7.83
N GLY A 15 -8.82 -5.30 7.67
CA GLY A 15 -8.88 -6.51 8.48
C GLY A 15 -8.65 -6.22 9.97
N GLU A 16 -9.45 -6.88 10.82
CA GLU A 16 -9.39 -6.73 12.27
C GLU A 16 -8.02 -7.12 12.83
N VAL A 17 -7.38 -6.18 13.54
CA VAL A 17 -6.15 -6.44 14.29
C VAL A 17 -6.56 -6.90 15.68
N ASN A 18 -6.45 -8.20 15.94
CA ASN A 18 -6.95 -8.81 17.18
C ASN A 18 -5.88 -8.72 18.30
N ARG A 19 -4.92 -9.65 18.34
CA ARG A 19 -3.98 -9.79 19.48
C ARG A 19 -2.90 -8.70 19.61
N TYR A 20 -2.50 -8.04 18.52
CA TYR A 20 -1.34 -7.14 18.46
C TYR A 20 -1.68 -5.68 18.15
N LYS A 21 -2.90 -5.26 18.48
CA LYS A 21 -3.40 -3.91 18.15
C LYS A 21 -2.59 -2.78 18.81
N SER A 22 -2.01 -3.03 19.98
CA SER A 22 -1.17 -2.07 20.71
C SER A 22 0.25 -1.93 20.14
N THR A 23 0.85 -3.04 19.68
CA THR A 23 2.23 -3.05 19.16
C THR A 23 2.30 -2.70 17.68
N HIS A 24 1.24 -3.00 16.91
CA HIS A 24 1.14 -2.71 15.48
C HIS A 24 -0.14 -1.92 15.19
N PRO A 25 -0.19 -0.62 15.56
CA PRO A 25 -1.33 0.22 15.25
C PRO A 25 -1.46 0.34 13.72
N ARG A 26 -2.49 -0.30 13.14
CA ARG A 26 -2.90 -0.09 11.72
C ARG A 26 -3.70 1.21 11.58
N THR A 27 -3.14 2.32 12.05
CA THR A 27 -3.74 3.65 11.90
C THR A 27 -3.66 4.14 10.46
N GLU A 28 -2.58 3.80 9.75
CA GLU A 28 -2.38 4.20 8.35
C GLU A 28 -3.12 3.26 7.39
N LYS A 29 -4.35 3.64 7.05
CA LYS A 29 -5.20 2.93 6.08
C LYS A 29 -4.97 3.37 4.63
N ARG A 30 -4.24 4.47 4.42
CA ARG A 30 -3.95 5.00 3.08
C ARG A 30 -2.94 4.11 2.33
N PRO A 31 -2.86 4.23 1.00
CA PRO A 31 -1.80 3.58 0.23
C PRO A 31 -0.43 4.02 0.71
N GLN A 32 0.51 3.08 0.80
CA GLN A 32 1.89 3.38 1.16
C GLN A 32 2.81 2.95 0.03
N LEU A 33 3.53 3.92 -0.54
CA LEU A 33 4.45 3.71 -1.65
C LEU A 33 5.88 3.99 -1.18
N PHE A 34 6.76 3.03 -1.37
CA PHE A 34 8.16 3.14 -0.99
C PHE A 34 9.07 2.90 -2.20
N ASP A 35 10.17 3.64 -2.27
CA ASP A 35 11.25 3.39 -3.21
C ASP A 35 12.32 2.56 -2.48
N LEU A 36 12.35 1.25 -2.71
CA LEU A 36 13.28 0.32 -2.06
C LEU A 36 14.74 0.58 -2.43
N SER A 37 15.01 1.29 -3.53
CA SER A 37 16.37 1.62 -3.94
C SER A 37 16.98 2.73 -3.07
N SER A 38 16.15 3.68 -2.60
CA SER A 38 16.58 4.80 -1.77
C SER A 38 16.19 4.66 -0.30
N ASP A 39 15.16 3.86 -0.02
CA ASP A 39 14.60 3.62 1.30
C ASP A 39 14.27 2.13 1.52
N PRO A 40 15.31 1.29 1.68
CA PRO A 40 15.13 -0.15 1.92
C PRO A 40 14.45 -0.45 3.28
N HIS A 41 14.32 0.55 4.15
CA HIS A 41 13.68 0.42 5.46
C HIS A 41 12.26 0.98 5.51
N GLU A 42 11.68 1.39 4.38
CA GLU A 42 10.27 1.79 4.26
C GLU A 42 9.87 2.89 5.26
N LYS A 43 10.75 3.87 5.46
CA LYS A 43 10.53 4.98 6.40
C LYS A 43 9.72 6.13 5.80
N THR A 44 9.76 6.29 4.48
CA THR A 44 9.22 7.47 3.78
C THR A 44 8.12 7.07 2.82
N ASN A 45 6.87 7.39 3.20
CA ASN A 45 5.73 7.15 2.32
C ASN A 45 5.64 8.20 1.21
N LEU A 46 5.91 7.79 -0.03
CA LEU A 46 5.88 8.61 -1.25
C LEU A 46 4.54 8.54 -2.01
N ALA A 47 3.52 7.91 -1.42
CA ALA A 47 2.22 7.72 -2.07
C ALA A 47 1.53 9.05 -2.40
N LYS A 48 1.68 10.06 -1.52
CA LYS A 48 1.16 11.41 -1.72
C LYS A 48 1.76 12.07 -2.96
N ASP A 49 3.07 11.93 -3.13
CA ASP A 49 3.84 12.63 -4.16
C ASP A 49 3.78 11.90 -5.51
N ASN A 50 3.42 10.61 -5.52
CA ASN A 50 3.40 9.76 -6.70
C ASN A 50 2.06 9.05 -6.94
N PRO A 51 0.94 9.78 -7.06
CA PRO A 51 -0.39 9.17 -7.23
C PRO A 51 -0.50 8.34 -8.52
N LYS A 52 0.22 8.74 -9.58
CA LYS A 52 0.27 7.98 -10.85
C LYS A 52 0.87 6.58 -10.65
N LYS A 53 1.94 6.47 -9.85
CA LYS A 53 2.60 5.19 -9.60
C LYS A 53 1.77 4.28 -8.70
N VAL A 54 1.10 4.87 -7.71
CA VAL A 54 0.10 4.18 -6.90
C VAL A 54 -0.99 3.58 -7.81
N ALA A 55 -1.58 4.37 -8.71
CA ALA A 55 -2.63 3.89 -9.61
C ALA A 55 -2.15 2.78 -10.56
N GLU A 56 -0.95 2.88 -11.11
CA GLU A 56 -0.35 1.84 -11.96
C GLU A 56 -0.22 0.51 -11.20
N LEU A 57 0.34 0.55 -9.99
CA LEU A 57 0.54 -0.64 -9.16
C LEU A 57 -0.78 -1.20 -8.62
N VAL A 58 -1.76 -0.35 -8.29
CA VAL A 58 -3.12 -0.79 -7.95
C VAL A 58 -3.72 -1.57 -9.12
N LYS A 59 -3.59 -1.06 -10.35
CA LYS A 59 -4.10 -1.73 -11.55
C LYS A 59 -3.40 -3.06 -11.81
N GLU A 60 -2.11 -3.17 -11.53
CA GLU A 60 -1.39 -4.46 -11.60
C GLU A 60 -1.91 -5.46 -10.57
N ILE A 61 -2.17 -5.02 -9.34
CA ILE A 61 -2.79 -5.87 -8.31
C ILE A 61 -4.17 -6.34 -8.80
N ASP A 62 -4.98 -5.44 -9.36
CA ASP A 62 -6.31 -5.78 -9.89
C ASP A 62 -6.25 -6.74 -11.07
N SER A 63 -5.26 -6.60 -11.95
CA SER A 63 -5.04 -7.50 -13.07
C SER A 63 -4.54 -8.87 -12.63
N TRP A 64 -3.71 -8.93 -11.58
CA TRP A 64 -3.17 -10.18 -11.05
C TRP A 64 -4.22 -10.96 -10.25
N TYR A 65 -4.97 -10.26 -9.41
CA TYR A 65 -5.99 -10.87 -8.56
C TYR A 65 -7.29 -10.06 -8.63
N PRO A 66 -8.16 -10.36 -9.62
CA PRO A 66 -9.41 -9.65 -9.80
C PRO A 66 -10.36 -10.00 -8.67
N ILE A 67 -10.56 -9.07 -7.76
CA ILE A 67 -11.52 -9.18 -6.67
C ILE A 67 -12.80 -8.44 -7.00
N LYS A 68 -13.93 -9.03 -6.64
CA LYS A 68 -15.26 -8.42 -6.82
C LYS A 68 -15.51 -7.27 -5.82
N GLU A 69 -14.93 -7.38 -4.63
CA GLU A 69 -15.03 -6.38 -3.57
C GLU A 69 -13.68 -6.18 -2.90
N ARG A 70 -13.35 -4.91 -2.63
CA ARG A 70 -12.10 -4.50 -1.97
C ARG A 70 -12.43 -3.55 -0.83
N LYS A 71 -11.90 -3.83 0.36
CA LYS A 71 -11.97 -2.93 1.51
C LYS A 71 -10.60 -2.32 1.82
N THR A 72 -10.10 -1.50 0.90
CA THR A 72 -8.85 -0.73 1.04
C THR A 72 -9.00 0.64 0.40
N LEU A 73 -8.25 1.62 0.89
CA LEU A 73 -8.06 2.88 0.18
C LEU A 73 -7.03 2.69 -0.94
N THR A 74 -7.37 3.12 -2.15
CA THR A 74 -6.47 3.12 -3.33
C THR A 74 -5.94 4.51 -3.68
N SER A 75 -6.47 5.56 -3.03
CA SER A 75 -6.02 6.95 -3.16
C SER A 75 -5.50 7.49 -1.81
N PHE A 76 -4.56 8.43 -1.89
CA PHE A 76 -3.94 9.10 -0.74
C PHE A 76 -4.69 10.40 -0.35
N GLU A 77 -6.03 10.37 -0.26
CA GLU A 77 -6.81 11.56 0.15
C GLU A 77 -6.71 11.84 1.66
#